data_AF-A0A9W6ZQE8-F1
#
_entry.id   AF-A0A9W6ZQE8-F1
#
_cell.length_a   1.000
_cell.length_b   1.000
_cell.length_c   1.000
_cell.angle_alpha   90.00
_cell.angle_beta   90.00
_cell.angle_gamma   90.00
#
_symmetry.space_group_name_H-M   'P 1'
#
loop_
_entity.id
_entity.type
_entity.pdbx_description
1 polymer ?
#
loop_
_entity_poly.entity_id
_entity_poly.type
_entity_poly.pdbx_seq_one_letter_code
_entity_poly.pdbx_strand_id
1 'polypeptide(L)' 'MNIAILYMDGTKDYVKATELYENGVKGFEAQFGKDHEYPKKAIGQLKVCLEKSGNEEKLAELKREYPFGAFCLLND' A
#
# COMPACT_ATOMS: atom_id res chain seq x y z
N MET A 1 -15.34 4.46 3.21
CA MET A 1 -14.99 3.16 3.81
C MET A 1 -13.99 2.49 2.86
N ASN A 2 -12.73 2.33 3.27
CA ASN A 2 -11.70 1.77 2.40
C ASN A 2 -11.78 0.24 2.45
N ILE A 3 -12.25 -0.38 1.38
CA ILE A 3 -12.44 -1.85 1.28
C ILE A 3 -11.12 -2.59 1.57
N ALA A 4 -9.99 -2.00 1.21
CA ALA A 4 -8.68 -2.61 1.46
C ALA A 4 -8.34 -2.69 2.97
N ILE A 5 -8.77 -1.71 3.79
CA ILE A 5 -8.63 -1.76 5.26
C ILE A 5 -9.50 -2.88 5.84
N LEU A 6 -10.71 -3.05 5.31
CA LEU A 6 -11.61 -4.12 5.75
C LEU A 6 -11.02 -5.52 5.47
N TYR A 7 -10.36 -5.70 4.33
CA TYR A 7 -9.66 -6.95 4.01
C TYR A 7 -8.43 -7.17 4.90
N MET A 8 -7.70 -6.11 5.24
CA MET A 8 -6.50 -6.19 6.08
C MET A 8 -6.82 -6.49 7.55
N ASP A 9 -7.75 -5.75 8.16
CA ASP A 9 -8.03 -5.84 9.60
C ASP A 9 -9.20 -6.78 9.91
N GLY A 10 -10.18 -6.88 9.00
CA GLY A 10 -11.36 -7.70 9.18
C GLY A 10 -11.12 -9.16 8.79
N THR A 11 -10.90 -9.42 7.51
CA THR A 11 -10.76 -10.81 6.99
C THR A 11 -9.33 -11.32 7.00
N LYS A 12 -8.33 -10.46 7.27
CA LYS A 12 -6.89 -10.76 7.16
C LYS A 12 -6.50 -11.39 5.83
N ASP A 13 -7.26 -11.06 4.77
CA ASP A 13 -6.98 -11.50 3.41
C ASP A 13 -6.01 -10.49 2.79
N TYR A 14 -4.74 -10.66 3.14
CA TYR A 14 -3.69 -9.76 2.70
C TYR A 14 -3.45 -9.84 1.19
N VAL A 15 -3.80 -10.94 0.53
CA VAL A 15 -3.66 -11.08 -0.93
C VAL A 15 -4.62 -10.13 -1.64
N LYS A 16 -5.90 -10.15 -1.29
CA LYS A 16 -6.88 -9.20 -1.85
C LYS A 16 -6.60 -7.76 -1.45
N ALA A 17 -6.16 -7.53 -0.20
CA ALA A 17 -5.78 -6.19 0.23
C ALA A 17 -4.62 -5.63 -0.61
N THR A 18 -3.63 -6.46 -0.92
CA THR A 18 -2.48 -6.11 -1.77
C THR A 18 -2.92 -5.72 -3.18
N GLU A 19 -3.77 -6.52 -3.85
CA GLU A 19 -4.29 -6.18 -5.18
C GLU A 19 -5.07 -4.86 -5.21
N LEU A 20 -5.89 -4.62 -4.17
CA LEU A 20 -6.66 -3.39 -4.06
C LEU A 20 -5.75 -2.17 -3.86
N TYR A 21 -4.71 -2.29 -3.03
CA TYR A 21 -3.75 -1.21 -2.82
C TYR A 21 -2.88 -0.97 -4.06
N GLU A 22 -2.41 -2.01 -4.77
CA GLU A 22 -1.67 -1.86 -6.03
C GLU A 22 -2.50 -1.11 -7.08
N ASN A 23 -3.78 -1.46 -7.23
CA ASN A 23 -4.69 -0.75 -8.13
C ASN A 23 -4.96 0.69 -7.68
N GLY A 24 -5.11 0.89 -6.37
CA GLY A 24 -5.28 2.22 -5.77
C GLY A 24 -4.08 3.13 -6.03
N VAL A 25 -2.85 2.63 -5.86
CA VAL A 25 -1.62 3.37 -6.16
C VAL A 25 -1.62 3.83 -7.61
N LYS A 26 -1.85 2.92 -8.58
CA LYS A 26 -1.89 3.28 -10.01
C LYS A 26 -2.95 4.33 -10.33
N GLY A 27 -4.15 4.19 -9.77
CA GLY A 27 -5.23 5.16 -9.95
C GLY A 27 -4.87 6.54 -9.39
N PHE A 28 -4.30 6.58 -8.18
CA PHE A 28 -3.89 7.84 -7.56
C PHE A 28 -2.71 8.48 -8.26
N GLU A 29 -1.72 7.71 -8.72
CA GLU A 29 -0.60 8.24 -9.49
C GLU A 29 -1.06 8.83 -10.83
N ALA A 30 -2.00 8.17 -11.52
CA ALA A 30 -2.54 8.66 -12.79
C ALA A 30 -3.33 9.97 -12.63
N GLN A 31 -4.04 10.12 -11.51
CA GLN A 31 -4.93 11.26 -11.29
C GLN A 31 -4.24 12.45 -10.62
N PHE A 32 -3.33 12.20 -9.67
CA PHE A 32 -2.71 13.23 -8.84
C PHE A 32 -1.19 13.34 -9.00
N GLY A 33 -0.56 12.38 -9.68
CA GLY A 33 0.90 12.28 -9.80
C GLY A 33 1.54 11.58 -8.59
N LYS A 34 2.78 11.11 -8.78
CA LYS A 34 3.52 10.30 -7.80
C LYS A 34 3.85 11.01 -6.49
N ASP A 35 3.96 12.34 -6.53
CA ASP A 35 4.34 13.14 -5.36
C ASP A 35 3.18 13.50 -4.44
N HIS A 36 1.94 13.24 -4.86
CA HIS A 36 0.76 13.51 -4.06
C HIS A 36 0.71 12.62 -2.80
N GLU A 37 0.00 13.07 -1.77
CA GLU A 37 -0.10 12.33 -0.50
C GLU A 37 -0.92 11.03 -0.62
N TYR A 38 -1.85 10.94 -1.57
CA TYR A 38 -2.73 9.77 -1.74
C TYR A 38 -1.99 8.52 -2.23
N PRO A 39 -1.19 8.56 -3.31
CA PRO A 39 -0.32 7.44 -3.68
C PRO A 39 0.60 7.03 -2.52
N LYS A 40 1.23 7.99 -1.83
CA LYS A 40 2.14 7.74 -0.70
C LYS A 40 1.44 6.99 0.43
N LYS A 41 0.22 7.41 0.82
CA LYS A 41 -0.61 6.70 1.81
C LYS A 41 -0.96 5.29 1.36
N ALA A 42 -1.33 5.10 0.09
CA ALA A 42 -1.67 3.78 -0.46
C ALA A 42 -0.44 2.84 -0.50
N ILE A 43 0.74 3.34 -0.85
CA ILE A 43 2.02 2.60 -0.81
C ILE A 43 2.35 2.19 0.63
N GLY A 44 2.16 3.08 1.62
CA GLY A 44 2.37 2.75 3.03
C GLY A 44 1.49 1.59 3.50
N GLN A 45 0.22 1.57 3.09
CA GLN A 45 -0.69 0.47 3.42
C GLN A 45 -0.37 -0.82 2.66
N LEU A 46 0.05 -0.72 1.39
CA LEU A 46 0.53 -1.85 0.60
C LEU A 46 1.73 -2.52 1.27
N LYS A 47 2.69 -1.72 1.76
CA LYS A 47 3.85 -2.21 2.49
C LYS A 47 3.44 -3.03 3.73
N VAL A 48 2.50 -2.52 4.53
CA VAL A 48 1.99 -3.23 5.71
C VAL A 48 1.31 -4.56 5.32
N CYS A 49 0.55 -4.57 4.22
CA CYS A 49 -0.08 -5.79 3.72
C CYS A 49 0.96 -6.84 3.27
N LEU A 50 2.03 -6.40 2.58
CA LEU A 50 3.10 -7.27 2.15
C LEU A 50 3.89 -7.83 3.34
N GLU A 51 4.20 -7.00 4.34
CA GLU A 51 4.84 -7.43 5.58
C GLU A 51 3.99 -8.46 6.34
N LYS A 52 2.67 -8.26 6.42
CA LYS A 52 1.76 -9.20 7.09
C LYS A 52 1.49 -10.47 6.29
N SER A 53 1.52 -10.42 4.96
CA SER A 53 1.35 -11.59 4.09
C SER A 53 2.62 -12.45 4.00
N GLY A 54 3.77 -11.94 4.44
CA GLY A 54 5.06 -12.62 4.32
C GLY A 54 5.63 -12.62 2.88
N ASN A 55 5.10 -11.78 2.00
CA ASN A 55 5.57 -11.69 0.62
C ASN A 55 6.77 -10.73 0.53
N GLU A 56 7.93 -11.25 0.92
CA GLU A 56 9.19 -10.49 0.98
C GLU A 56 9.69 -10.05 -0.40
N GLU A 57 9.41 -10.82 -1.45
CA GLU A 57 9.81 -10.51 -2.83
C GLU A 57 9.15 -9.21 -3.30
N LYS A 58 7.82 -9.15 -3.26
CA LYS A 58 7.08 -7.93 -3.61
C LYS A 58 7.42 -6.76 -2.68
N LEU A 59 7.68 -7.02 -1.40
CA LEU A 59 8.09 -5.99 -0.45
C LEU A 59 9.43 -5.36 -0.84
N ALA A 60 10.38 -6.17 -1.30
CA ALA A 60 11.68 -5.70 -1.76
C ALA A 60 11.56 -4.87 -3.05
N GLU A 61 10.73 -5.32 -4.00
CA GLU A 61 10.39 -4.55 -5.21
C GLU A 61 9.77 -3.20 -4.86
N LEU A 62 8.77 -3.19 -3.97
CA LEU A 62 8.10 -1.96 -3.54
C LEU A 62 9.07 -0.98 -2.87
N LYS A 63 9.97 -1.48 -2.02
CA LYS A 63 11.02 -0.66 -1.37
C LYS A 63 12.02 -0.09 -2.39
N ARG A 64 12.30 -0.82 -3.47
CA ARG A 64 13.19 -0.38 -4.55
C ARG A 64 12.52 0.71 -5.40
N GLU A 65 11.24 0.56 -5.69
CA GLU A 65 10.47 1.53 -6.47
C GLU A 65 10.15 2.80 -5.66
N TYR A 66 9.82 2.64 -4.37
CA TYR A 66 9.44 3.72 -3.47
C TYR A 66 10.32 3.75 -2.20
N PRO A 67 11.60 4.14 -2.31
CA PRO A 67 12.54 4.14 -1.18
C PRO A 67 12.16 5.12 -0.06
N PHE A 68 11.42 6.19 -0.39
CA PHE A 68 10.97 7.22 0.56
C PHE A 68 9.48 7.12 0.92
N GLY A 69 8.70 6.28 0.23
CA GLY A 69 7.24 6.22 0.35
C GLY A 69 6.72 5.68 1.69
N ALA A 70 7.62 5.21 2.57
CA ALA A 70 7.27 4.53 3.81
C ALA A 70 7.37 5.40 5.08
N PHE A 71 7.73 6.70 4.98
CA PHE A 71 7.98 7.51 6.18
C PHE A 71 6.78 8.29 6.73
N CYS A 72 5.60 8.25 6.09
CA CYS A 72 4.47 9.04 6.55
C CYS A 72 3.29 8.16 7.00
N LEU A 73 3.03 8.23 8.31
CA LEU A 73 1.78 7.92 9.02
C LEU A 73 1.58 6.47 9.50
N LEU A 74 2.47 6.00 10.36
CA LEU A 74 2.02 5.35 11.60
C LEU A 74 2.08 6.44 12.69
N ASN A 75 0.91 6.84 13.18
CA ASN A 75 0.65 7.78 14.28
C ASN A 75 0.86 9.27 13.96
N ASP A 76 -0.25 9.96 13.69
CA ASP A 76 -0.85 10.88 14.67
C ASP A 76 -2.38 10.69 14.66
#